data_AF-A0A9E2JZ83-F1
#
_entry.id   AF-A0A9E2JZ83-F1
#
_cell.length_a   1.000
_cell.length_b   1.000
_cell.length_c   1.000
_cell.angle_alpha   90.00
_cell.angle_beta   90.00
_cell.angle_gamma   90.00
#
_symmetry.space_group_name_H-M   'P 1'
#
loop_
_entity.id
_entity.type
_entity.pdbx_description
1 polymer ?
#
loop_
_entity_poly.entity_id
_entity_poly.type
_entity_poly.pdbx_seq_one_letter_code
_entity_poly.pdbx_strand_id
1 'polypeptide(L)' 'MKVVHTLAEARSALAGAPMRALVPTMGNLHEGHLQLMRVARARVDAAGPGGVAGGGIFV' A
#
# COMPACT_ATOMS: atom_id res chain seq x y z
N MET A 1 6.56 -2.63 8.59
CA MET A 1 5.55 -3.38 7.81
C MET A 1 4.44 -3.78 8.76
N LYS A 2 3.17 -3.46 8.45
CA LYS A 2 2.00 -3.88 9.25
C LYS A 2 1.17 -4.83 8.39
N VAL A 3 0.90 -6.03 8.89
CA VAL A 3 0.00 -7.00 8.26
C VAL A 3 -1.33 -6.91 8.99
N VAL A 4 -2.44 -6.82 8.26
CA VAL A 4 -3.80 -6.70 8.79
C VAL A 4 -4.68 -7.73 8.07
N HIS A 5 -5.65 -8.30 8.78
CA HIS A 5 -6.48 -9.38 8.24
C HIS A 5 -7.95 -9.00 8.16
N THR A 6 -8.33 -7.86 8.73
CA THR A 6 -9.69 -7.34 8.66
C THR A 6 -9.75 -5.98 7.99
N LEU A 7 -10.90 -5.68 7.38
CA LEU A 7 -11.15 -4.37 6.79
C LEU A 7 -11.10 -3.25 7.84
N ALA A 8 -11.54 -3.51 9.07
CA ALA A 8 -11.51 -2.54 10.15
C ALA A 8 -10.08 -2.13 10.50
N GLU A 9 -9.17 -3.10 10.62
CA GLU A 9 -7.74 -2.85 10.86
C GLU A 9 -7.08 -2.12 9.70
N ALA A 10 -7.42 -2.47 8.45
CA ALA A 10 -6.92 -1.78 7.26
C ALA A 10 -7.35 -0.31 7.23
N ARG A 11 -8.63 -0.02 7.51
CA ARG A 11 -9.15 1.35 7.59
C ARG A 11 -8.47 2.16 8.70
N SER A 12 -8.30 1.56 9.87
CA SER A 12 -7.59 2.17 10.99
C SER A 12 -6.13 2.48 10.64
N ALA A 13 -5.43 1.55 10.00
CA ALA A 13 -4.04 1.73 9.59
C ALA A 13 -3.84 2.83 8.54
N LEU A 14 -4.86 3.10 7.72
CA LEU A 14 -4.82 4.11 6.66
C LEU A 14 -5.49 5.44 7.07
N ALA A 15 -6.00 5.54 8.29
CA ALA A 15 -6.61 6.75 8.82
C ALA A 15 -5.57 7.87 8.95
N GLY A 16 -5.95 9.11 8.61
CA GLY A 16 -5.07 10.28 8.66
C GLY A 16 -4.02 10.36 7.55
N ALA A 17 -3.83 9.32 6.72
CA ALA A 17 -2.95 9.39 5.57
C ALA A 17 -3.52 10.37 4.52
N PRO A 18 -2.81 11.47 4.17
CA PRO A 18 -3.27 12.46 3.20
C PRO A 18 -3.35 11.90 1.78
N MET A 19 -2.50 10.91 1.48
CA MET A 19 -2.47 10.20 0.19
C MET A 19 -2.24 8.71 0.41
N ARG A 20 -2.88 7.90 -0.43
CA ARG A 20 -2.86 6.44 -0.37
C ARG A 20 -2.61 5.87 -1.76
N ALA A 21 -1.70 4.91 -1.88
CA ALA A 21 -1.58 4.07 -3.08
C ALA A 21 -1.86 2.62 -2.73
N LEU A 22 -2.52 1.90 -3.63
CA LEU A 22 -2.89 0.50 -3.48
C LEU A 22 -2.28 -0.31 -4.62
N VAL A 23 -1.58 -1.39 -4.28
CA VAL A 23 -1.17 -2.42 -5.22
C VAL A 23 -1.90 -3.72 -4.85
N PRO A 24 -3.03 -4.05 -5.51
CA PRO A 24 -3.74 -5.30 -5.28
C PRO A 24 -2.97 -6.45 -5.92
N THR A 25 -2.80 -7.54 -5.18
CA THR A 25 -2.11 -8.77 -5.63
C THR A 25 -2.84 -10.00 -5.11
N MET A 26 -2.63 -11.14 -5.79
CA MET A 26 -3.13 -12.46 -5.37
C MET A 26 -2.10 -13.26 -4.55
N GLY A 27 -1.02 -12.63 -4.10
CA GLY A 27 0.12 -13.31 -3.46
C GLY A 27 1.20 -13.77 -4.44
N ASN A 28 2.07 -14.68 -3.99
CA ASN A 28 3.25 -15.18 -4.73
C ASN A 28 4.10 -14.05 -5.35
N LEU A 29 4.61 -13.16 -4.50
CA LEU A 29 5.30 -11.94 -4.92
C LEU A 29 6.59 -12.23 -5.69
N HIS A 30 6.82 -11.44 -6.73
CA HIS A 30 8.01 -11.52 -7.60
C HIS A 30 8.35 -10.11 -8.10
N GLU A 31 9.40 -9.98 -8.91
CA GLU A 31 9.97 -8.68 -9.28
C GLU A 31 8.94 -7.70 -9.91
N GLY A 32 8.02 -8.20 -10.75
CA GLY A 32 6.93 -7.39 -11.29
C GLY A 32 6.05 -6.73 -10.22
N HIS A 33 5.72 -7.46 -9.15
CA HIS A 33 4.98 -6.89 -8.01
C HIS A 33 5.81 -5.83 -7.28
N LEU A 34 7.11 -6.07 -7.08
CA LEU A 34 8.01 -5.12 -6.42
C LEU A 34 8.19 -3.83 -7.22
N GLN A 35 8.17 -3.90 -8.55
CA GLN A 35 8.17 -2.72 -9.41
C GLN A 35 6.90 -1.88 -9.23
N LEU A 36 5.73 -2.52 -9.19
CA LEU A 36 4.47 -1.82 -8.92
C LEU A 36 4.47 -1.15 -7.53
N MET A 37 5.02 -1.81 -6.52
CA MET A 37 5.17 -1.23 -5.17
C MET A 37 6.08 0.00 -5.18
N ARG A 38 7.20 -0.04 -5.91
CA ARG A 38 8.11 1.12 -6.06
C ARG A 38 7.43 2.30 -6.73
N VAL A 39 6.68 2.06 -7.82
CA VAL A 39 5.94 3.11 -8.52
C VAL A 39 4.85 3.70 -7.62
N ALA A 40 4.10 2.85 -6.91
CA ALA A 40 3.10 3.31 -5.95
C ALA A 40 3.71 4.19 -4.86
N ARG A 41 4.88 3.80 -4.34
CA ARG A 41 5.62 4.58 -3.35
C ARG A 41 6.05 5.94 -3.88
N ALA A 42 6.67 5.98 -5.06
CA ALA A 42 7.13 7.22 -5.67
C ALA A 42 5.99 8.23 -5.90
N ARG A 43 4.80 7.76 -6.30
CA ARG A 43 3.62 8.64 -6.48
C ARG A 43 3.13 9.26 -5.18
N VAL A 44 3.18 8.50 -4.10
CA VAL A 44 2.78 8.97 -2.77
C VAL A 44 3.80 9.97 -2.23
N ASP A 45 5.10 9.68 -2.36
CA ASP A 45 6.16 10.59 -1.91
C ASP A 45 6.14 11.91 -2.70
N ALA A 46 5.86 11.87 -4.01
CA ALA A 46 5.75 13.07 -4.84
C ALA A 46 4.54 13.97 -4.49
N ALA A 47 3.50 13.42 -3.84
CA ALA A 47 2.30 14.16 -3.48
C ALA A 47 2.46 14.99 -2.18
N GLY A 48 3.61 14.90 -1.52
CA GLY A 48 3.93 15.67 -0.32
C GLY A 48 4.19 14.79 0.91
N PRO A 49 4.69 15.38 2.01
CA PRO A 49 5.03 14.65 3.21
C PRO A 49 3.79 13.99 3.86
N GLY A 50 3.97 12.76 4.34
CA GLY A 50 2.97 12.03 5.12
C GLY A 50 2.12 11.01 4.36
N GLY A 51 2.30 10.87 3.05
CA GLY A 51 1.59 9.85 2.28
C GLY A 51 1.96 8.40 2.66
N VAL A 52 1.00 7.48 2.53
CA VAL A 52 1.21 6.05 2.83
C VAL A 52 0.95 5.21 1.57
N ALA A 53 1.98 4.50 1.10
CA ALA A 53 1.80 3.46 0.08
C ALA A 53 1.49 2.12 0.78
N GLY A 54 0.37 1.50 0.43
CA GLY A 54 -0.05 0.19 0.93
C GLY A 54 -0.05 -0.86 -0.18
N GLY A 55 0.48 -2.04 0.12
CA GLY A 55 0.22 -3.24 -0.67
C GLY A 55 -1.02 -3.95 -0.14
N GLY A 56 -1.91 -4.40 -1.02
CA GLY A 56 -3.05 -5.25 -0.66
C GLY A 56 -2.81 -6.65 -1.21
N ILE A 57 -2.69 -7.65 -0.34
CA ILE A 57 -2.73 -9.06 -0.73
C ILE A 57 -4.15 -9.53 -0.45
N PHE A 58 -4.92 -9.78 -1.50
CA PHE A 58 -6.24 -10.39 -1.41
C PHE A 58 -6.09 -11.83 -1.91
N VAL A 59 -6.23 -12.80 -1.02
CA VAL A 59 -6.36 -14.23 -1.36
C VAL A 59 -7.69 -14.70 -0.80
#